data_AF-A0AA95SD58-F1
#
_entry.id   AF-A0AA95SD58-F1
#
_cell.length_a   1.000
_cell.length_b   1.000
_cell.length_c   1.000
_cell.angle_alpha   90.00
_cell.angle_beta   90.00
_cell.angle_gamma   90.00
#
_symmetry.space_group_name_H-M   'P 1'
#
loop_
_entity.id
_entity.type
_entity.pdbx_description
1 polymer ?
#
loop_
_entity_poly.entity_id
_entity_poly.type
_entity_poly.pdbx_seq_one_letter_code
_entity_poly.pdbx_strand_id
1 'polypeptide(L)'
;MRKGGKVLLVFCLLSLVGFGVFFSQNKRDKEVQTEPMEEQEEQEEPKGEEVVTQNIYIDPKINMNSPAEVTIIINFKTKPAKTAVALAEASGIPLTLEQAEQDVKDSHERFLKDSEKYLGEKQIPYRIVHTYTAALNGVAMKLPANEIQTLLQSAEIEAIYANREIKLVPPVQPS
;
A
#
# COMPACT_ATOMS: atom_id res chain seq x y z
N MET A 1 22.48 51.57 33.26
CA MET A 1 21.89 50.48 32.46
C MET A 1 22.62 50.40 31.12
N ARG A 2 23.27 49.29 30.80
CA ARG A 2 24.02 49.09 29.54
C ARG A 2 23.13 48.41 28.50
N LYS A 3 23.12 48.89 27.25
CA LYS A 3 22.66 48.15 26.07
C LYS A 3 23.80 48.13 25.03
N GLY A 4 24.54 47.02 24.98
CA GLY A 4 25.18 46.58 23.73
C GLY A 4 24.16 45.74 22.93
N GLY A 5 24.45 45.31 21.71
CA GLY A 5 25.59 45.58 20.85
C GLY A 5 25.38 44.82 19.54
N LYS A 6 25.79 45.38 18.39
CA LYS A 6 25.78 44.66 17.12
C LYS A 6 27.21 44.25 16.79
N VAL A 7 27.46 42.95 16.68
CA VAL A 7 28.70 42.40 16.11
C VAL A 7 28.30 41.58 14.90
N LEU A 8 28.77 42.03 13.74
CA LEU A 8 28.68 41.30 12.48
C LEU A 8 29.84 40.31 12.43
N LEU A 9 29.58 39.03 12.19
CA LEU A 9 30.61 38.01 12.05
C LEU A 9 30.61 37.46 10.63
N VAL A 10 31.72 37.70 9.93
CA VAL A 10 32.09 37.06 8.66
C VAL A 10 33.43 36.39 8.93
N PHE A 11 33.55 35.08 8.73
CA PHE A 11 34.81 34.45 8.33
C PHE A 11 34.55 33.18 7.54
N CYS A 12 35.05 33.15 6.31
CA CYS A 12 35.13 31.99 5.43
C CYS A 12 36.50 31.32 5.64
N LEU A 13 36.59 29.99 5.56
CA LEU A 13 37.85 29.26 5.54
C LEU A 13 37.74 27.94 4.76
N LEU A 14 38.71 27.72 3.85
CA LEU A 14 38.84 26.59 2.93
C LEU A 14 39.87 25.56 3.42
N SER A 15 39.67 24.30 3.03
CA SER A 15 40.70 23.24 2.88
C SER A 15 40.00 22.08 2.11
N LEU A 16 40.42 21.57 0.93
CA LEU A 16 41.71 20.97 0.51
C LEU A 16 42.08 19.75 1.39
N VAL A 17 42.50 18.57 0.90
CA VAL A 17 43.56 18.25 -0.10
C VAL A 17 43.40 16.83 -0.72
N GLY A 18 43.96 16.58 -1.92
CA GLY A 18 44.40 15.24 -2.42
C GLY A 18 43.47 14.61 -3.49
N PHE A 19 43.90 13.73 -4.44
CA PHE A 19 45.18 13.09 -4.80
C PHE A 19 45.01 12.43 -6.21
N GLY A 20 45.99 12.07 -7.06
CA GLY A 20 47.44 12.36 -7.10
C GLY A 20 48.26 11.43 -8.06
N VAL A 21 48.56 11.90 -9.29
CA VAL A 21 49.58 11.38 -10.27
C VAL A 21 49.28 10.09 -11.09
N PHE A 22 49.46 10.15 -12.42
CA PHE A 22 49.81 8.99 -13.26
C PHE A 22 50.96 9.30 -14.26
N PHE A 23 51.50 8.25 -14.89
CA PHE A 23 52.83 8.12 -15.51
C PHE A 23 52.98 8.59 -16.97
N SER A 24 54.18 9.13 -17.26
CA SER A 24 55.15 8.78 -18.33
C SER A 24 54.81 8.77 -19.84
N GLN A 25 55.89 8.87 -20.63
CA GLN A 25 55.94 9.19 -22.07
C GLN A 25 55.86 7.96 -23.00
N ASN A 26 55.35 8.10 -24.24
CA ASN A 26 56.20 8.41 -25.42
C ASN A 26 55.37 8.66 -26.71
N LYS A 27 55.87 9.56 -27.56
CA LYS A 27 55.23 10.09 -28.79
C LYS A 27 55.35 9.19 -30.02
N ARG A 28 54.43 9.39 -30.98
CA ARG A 28 54.76 9.94 -32.32
C ARG A 28 53.54 10.59 -33.02
N ASP A 29 53.31 11.85 -32.63
CA ASP A 29 52.86 13.01 -33.42
C ASP A 29 51.95 12.84 -34.66
N LYS A 30 50.73 13.41 -34.58
CA LYS A 30 50.32 14.60 -35.37
C LYS A 30 49.06 15.26 -34.75
N GLU A 31 49.07 16.58 -34.67
CA GLU A 31 48.18 17.41 -33.84
C GLU A 31 47.20 18.29 -34.68
N VAL A 32 46.24 18.93 -33.98
CA VAL A 32 45.27 19.99 -34.37
C VAL A 32 43.95 19.45 -34.97
N GLN A 33 42.75 19.70 -34.43
CA GLN A 33 42.25 20.32 -33.17
C GLN A 33 40.84 19.73 -32.88
N THR A 34 40.59 19.05 -31.76
CA THR A 34 39.86 19.52 -30.54
C THR A 34 38.46 20.14 -30.72
N GLU A 35 37.43 19.27 -30.76
CA GLU A 35 36.11 19.49 -30.14
C GLU A 35 35.95 18.37 -29.08
N PRO A 36 35.38 18.60 -27.88
CA PRO A 36 35.21 17.53 -26.89
C PRO A 36 34.02 16.65 -27.23
N MET A 37 34.22 15.33 -27.26
CA MET A 37 33.12 14.36 -27.23
C MET A 37 32.39 14.44 -25.89
N GLU A 38 31.06 14.49 -25.92
CA GLU A 38 30.24 14.24 -24.73
C GLU A 38 30.53 12.84 -24.19
N GLU A 39 30.93 12.78 -22.92
CA GLU A 39 30.92 11.56 -22.14
C GLU A 39 29.44 11.22 -21.89
N GLN A 40 28.95 10.15 -22.50
CA GLN A 40 27.59 9.68 -22.25
C GLN A 40 27.54 9.13 -20.82
N GLU A 41 27.11 9.98 -19.87
CA GLU A 41 26.72 9.55 -18.53
C GLU A 41 25.68 8.44 -18.68
N GLU A 42 26.04 7.22 -18.29
CA GLU A 42 25.09 6.13 -18.12
C GLU A 42 24.21 6.49 -16.92
N GLN A 43 23.12 7.21 -17.23
CA GLN A 43 22.13 7.60 -16.23
C GLN A 43 21.52 6.32 -15.66
N GLU A 44 21.90 5.96 -14.44
CA GLU A 44 21.16 4.98 -13.65
C GLU A 44 19.72 5.49 -13.55
N GLU A 45 18.80 4.86 -14.29
CA GLU A 45 17.39 5.23 -14.20
C GLU A 45 16.96 5.12 -12.74
N PRO A 46 16.35 6.16 -12.16
CA PRO A 46 15.89 6.10 -10.79
C PRO A 46 14.84 4.99 -10.72
N LYS A 47 15.24 3.86 -10.11
CA LYS A 47 14.43 2.65 -9.98
C LYS A 47 13.03 3.03 -9.55
N GLY A 48 12.12 3.02 -10.53
CA GLY A 48 10.80 3.61 -10.38
C GLY A 48 10.16 3.06 -9.13
N GLU A 49 9.71 3.97 -8.25
CA GLU A 49 8.87 3.60 -7.13
C GLU A 49 7.67 2.86 -7.73
N GLU A 50 7.63 1.54 -7.52
CA GLU A 50 6.65 0.67 -8.16
C GLU A 50 5.29 1.09 -7.61
N VAL A 51 4.55 1.89 -8.39
CA VAL A 51 3.22 2.35 -8.02
C VAL A 51 2.32 1.12 -8.04
N VAL A 52 2.24 0.46 -6.88
CA VAL A 52 1.42 -0.73 -6.65
C VAL A 52 -0.04 -0.32 -6.79
N THR A 53 -0.51 -0.35 -8.04
CA THR A 53 -1.91 -0.16 -8.40
C THR A 53 -2.69 -1.38 -7.92
N GLN A 54 -3.13 -1.33 -6.66
CA GLN A 54 -3.90 -2.40 -6.06
C GLN A 54 -5.24 -2.51 -6.78
N ASN A 55 -5.38 -3.52 -7.63
CA ASN A 55 -6.58 -3.77 -8.40
C ASN A 55 -7.66 -4.42 -7.52
N ILE A 56 -8.29 -3.61 -6.67
CA ILE A 56 -9.39 -4.00 -5.78
C ILE A 56 -10.67 -4.20 -6.60
N TYR A 57 -11.32 -5.36 -6.48
CA TYR A 57 -12.64 -5.56 -7.07
C TYR A 57 -13.73 -4.81 -6.29
N ILE A 58 -14.65 -4.15 -6.98
CA ILE A 58 -15.82 -3.50 -6.38
C ILE A 58 -17.08 -3.97 -7.12
N ASP A 59 -18.07 -4.47 -6.39
CA ASP A 59 -19.37 -4.87 -6.95
C ASP A 59 -20.04 -3.64 -7.60
N PRO A 60 -20.32 -3.65 -8.92
CA PRO A 60 -20.85 -2.48 -9.64
C PRO A 60 -22.26 -2.07 -9.20
N LYS A 61 -22.90 -2.83 -8.30
CA LYS A 61 -24.15 -2.41 -7.64
C LYS A 61 -23.96 -1.42 -6.50
N ILE A 62 -22.73 -1.17 -6.04
CA ILE A 62 -22.44 -0.18 -5.01
C ILE A 62 -22.41 1.22 -5.63
N ASN A 63 -23.35 2.09 -5.25
CA ASN A 63 -23.31 3.50 -5.63
C ASN A 63 -22.41 4.31 -4.68
N MET A 64 -21.10 4.34 -4.98
CA MET A 64 -20.10 5.11 -4.23
C MET A 64 -20.20 6.63 -4.36
N ASN A 65 -21.26 7.16 -4.99
CA ASN A 65 -21.55 8.61 -5.00
C ASN A 65 -22.70 9.00 -4.04
N SER A 66 -23.26 8.04 -3.31
CA SER A 66 -24.39 8.27 -2.41
C SER A 66 -23.94 8.58 -0.97
N PRO A 67 -24.51 9.59 -0.29
CA PRO A 67 -24.28 9.82 1.14
C PRO A 67 -25.06 8.85 2.05
N ALA A 68 -25.84 7.92 1.50
CA ALA A 68 -26.62 6.97 2.28
C ALA A 68 -25.73 5.96 3.01
N GLU A 69 -26.09 5.61 4.25
CA GLU A 69 -25.46 4.46 4.94
C GLU A 69 -25.78 3.17 4.17
N VAL A 70 -24.74 2.42 3.84
CA VAL A 70 -24.85 1.10 3.22
C VAL A 70 -24.15 0.07 4.09
N THR A 71 -24.49 -1.21 3.89
CA THR A 71 -23.69 -2.32 4.41
C THR A 71 -22.93 -2.96 3.25
N ILE A 72 -21.63 -3.11 3.39
CA ILE A 72 -20.73 -3.79 2.44
C ILE A 72 -20.09 -5.01 3.08
N ILE A 73 -19.67 -5.96 2.26
CA ILE A 73 -18.83 -7.09 2.66
C ILE A 73 -17.45 -6.87 2.03
N ILE A 74 -16.43 -6.73 2.86
CA ILE A 74 -15.03 -6.55 2.48
C ILE A 74 -14.35 -7.91 2.62
N ASN A 75 -13.74 -8.40 1.55
CA ASN A 75 -12.93 -9.61 1.53
C ASN A 75 -11.43 -9.22 1.58
N PHE A 76 -10.67 -9.90 2.43
CA PHE A 76 -9.24 -9.65 2.61
C PHE A 76 -8.38 -10.53 1.70
N LYS A 77 -7.17 -10.05 1.37
CA LYS A 77 -6.19 -10.79 0.56
C LYS A 77 -5.70 -12.07 1.24
N THR A 78 -5.50 -12.02 2.56
CA THR A 78 -5.17 -13.19 3.38
C THR A 78 -6.30 -14.22 3.28
N LYS A 79 -6.01 -15.40 2.75
CA LYS A 79 -7.00 -16.47 2.58
C LYS A 79 -7.34 -17.10 3.95
N PRO A 80 -8.56 -17.65 4.12
CA PRO A 80 -8.90 -18.37 5.35
C PRO A 80 -7.94 -19.52 5.62
N ALA A 81 -7.64 -19.78 6.90
CA ALA A 81 -6.51 -20.62 7.30
C ALA A 81 -6.48 -22.01 6.64
N LYS A 82 -7.62 -22.71 6.63
CA LYS A 82 -7.74 -24.04 5.98
C LYS A 82 -7.52 -23.99 4.47
N THR A 83 -7.95 -22.92 3.81
CA THR A 83 -7.73 -22.69 2.38
C THR A 83 -6.26 -22.37 2.10
N ALA A 84 -5.62 -21.58 2.96
CA ALA A 84 -4.20 -21.24 2.84
C ALA A 84 -3.31 -22.50 2.99
N VAL A 85 -3.57 -23.33 4.01
CA VAL A 85 -2.87 -24.61 4.21
C VAL A 85 -3.04 -25.53 3.01
N ALA A 86 -4.27 -25.76 2.53
CA ALA A 86 -4.50 -26.65 1.38
C ALA A 86 -3.81 -26.16 0.08
N LEU A 87 -3.75 -24.84 -0.14
CA LEU A 87 -3.02 -24.26 -1.28
C LEU A 87 -1.50 -24.35 -1.12
N ALA A 88 -0.98 -24.19 0.11
CA ALA A 88 0.43 -24.34 0.42
C ALA A 88 0.89 -25.80 0.26
N GLU A 89 0.14 -26.77 0.80
CA GLU A 89 0.35 -28.20 0.62
C GLU A 89 0.37 -28.59 -0.87
N ALA A 90 -0.61 -28.13 -1.66
CA ALA A 90 -0.66 -28.37 -3.10
C ALA A 90 0.51 -27.72 -3.88
N SER A 91 1.15 -26.70 -3.30
CA SER A 91 2.31 -26.00 -3.87
C SER A 91 3.65 -26.49 -3.30
N GLY A 92 3.65 -27.48 -2.38
CA GLY A 92 4.86 -27.95 -1.70
C GLY A 92 5.47 -26.96 -0.69
N ILE A 93 4.70 -25.96 -0.26
CA ILE A 93 5.13 -24.93 0.70
C ILE A 93 4.71 -25.37 2.11
N PRO A 94 5.62 -25.39 3.10
CA PRO A 94 5.26 -25.69 4.48
C PRO A 94 4.50 -24.51 5.12
N LEU A 95 3.27 -24.75 5.55
CA LEU A 95 2.45 -23.80 6.32
C LEU A 95 1.62 -24.59 7.33
N THR A 96 1.72 -24.30 8.62
CA THR A 96 0.87 -24.93 9.65
C THR A 96 -0.48 -24.24 9.74
N LEU A 97 -1.49 -24.96 10.25
CA LEU A 97 -2.80 -24.38 10.52
C LEU A 97 -2.70 -23.22 11.53
N GLU A 98 -1.88 -23.35 12.56
CA GLU A 98 -1.64 -22.31 13.58
C GLU A 98 -1.05 -21.03 12.98
N GLN A 99 -0.07 -21.15 12.07
CA GLN A 99 0.48 -20.02 11.32
C GLN A 99 -0.59 -19.34 10.46
N ALA A 100 -1.37 -20.13 9.72
CA ALA A 100 -2.41 -19.60 8.85
C ALA A 100 -3.59 -18.98 9.63
N GLU A 101 -3.90 -19.47 10.84
CA GLU A 101 -4.87 -18.87 11.76
C GLU A 101 -4.34 -17.55 12.35
N GLN A 102 -3.04 -17.48 12.64
CA GLN A 102 -2.37 -16.25 13.06
C GLN A 102 -2.32 -15.20 11.94
N ASP A 103 -2.03 -15.59 10.68
CA ASP A 103 -2.11 -14.71 9.51
C ASP A 103 -3.50 -14.11 9.33
N VAL A 104 -4.56 -14.93 9.50
CA VAL A 104 -5.95 -14.46 9.50
C VAL A 104 -6.14 -13.42 10.61
N LYS A 105 -5.79 -13.73 11.87
CA LYS A 105 -5.90 -12.79 12.99
C LYS A 105 -5.19 -11.46 12.71
N ASP A 106 -3.97 -11.51 12.20
CA ASP A 106 -3.18 -10.32 11.91
C ASP A 106 -3.76 -9.50 10.75
N SER A 107 -4.42 -10.12 9.77
CA SER A 107 -5.17 -9.39 8.73
C SER A 107 -6.33 -8.56 9.28
N HIS A 108 -7.05 -9.08 10.29
CA HIS A 108 -8.07 -8.30 11.00
C HIS A 108 -7.46 -7.16 11.82
N GLU A 109 -6.34 -7.40 12.52
CA GLU A 109 -5.65 -6.35 13.26
C GLU A 109 -5.08 -5.23 12.37
N ARG A 110 -4.58 -5.57 11.17
CA ARG A 110 -4.14 -4.59 10.16
C ARG A 110 -5.33 -3.82 9.59
N PHE A 111 -6.40 -4.50 9.20
CA PHE A 111 -7.60 -3.84 8.68
C PHE A 111 -8.28 -2.91 9.71
N LEU A 112 -8.26 -3.25 11.00
CA LEU A 112 -8.74 -2.37 12.07
C LEU A 112 -7.91 -1.09 12.19
N LYS A 113 -6.57 -1.19 12.10
CA LYS A 113 -5.67 -0.03 12.09
C LYS A 113 -5.88 0.84 10.85
N ASP A 114 -6.06 0.23 9.68
CA ASP A 114 -6.39 0.94 8.44
C ASP A 114 -7.76 1.64 8.55
N SER A 115 -8.78 0.97 9.09
CA SER A 115 -10.11 1.56 9.29
C SER A 115 -10.03 2.80 10.19
N GLU A 116 -9.30 2.73 11.30
CA GLU A 116 -9.14 3.85 12.21
C GLU A 116 -8.36 5.00 11.56
N LYS A 117 -7.26 4.71 10.87
CA LYS A 117 -6.46 5.69 10.14
C LYS A 117 -7.23 6.39 9.01
N TYR A 118 -7.99 5.65 8.21
CA TYR A 118 -8.64 6.20 7.01
C TYR A 118 -10.04 6.77 7.25
N LEU A 119 -10.75 6.29 8.28
CA LEU A 119 -12.11 6.72 8.66
C LEU A 119 -12.15 7.41 10.03
N GLY A 120 -11.59 6.77 11.06
CA GLY A 120 -11.64 7.22 12.47
C GLY A 120 -10.96 8.58 12.72
N GLU A 121 -9.73 8.76 12.25
CA GLU A 121 -8.99 10.04 12.32
C GLU A 121 -9.74 11.18 11.62
N LYS A 122 -10.55 10.86 10.60
CA LYS A 122 -11.40 11.81 9.85
C LYS A 122 -12.80 11.96 10.44
N GLN A 123 -13.11 11.28 11.54
CA GLN A 123 -14.41 11.27 12.21
C GLN A 123 -15.55 10.78 11.31
N ILE A 124 -15.24 9.97 10.29
CA ILE A 124 -16.25 9.34 9.43
C ILE A 124 -16.94 8.24 10.24
N PRO A 125 -18.28 8.23 10.35
CA PRO A 125 -18.99 7.18 11.09
C PRO A 125 -18.90 5.83 10.36
N TYR A 126 -18.36 4.82 11.04
CA TYR A 126 -18.31 3.45 10.55
C TYR A 126 -18.58 2.43 11.66
N ARG A 127 -19.02 1.23 11.28
CA ARG A 127 -19.22 0.11 12.21
C ARG A 127 -19.01 -1.23 11.53
N ILE A 128 -18.11 -2.05 12.07
CA ILE A 128 -18.06 -3.48 11.73
C ILE A 128 -19.28 -4.16 12.36
N VAL A 129 -20.11 -4.80 11.53
CA VAL A 129 -21.34 -5.50 11.95
C VAL A 129 -21.17 -7.02 11.97
N HIS A 130 -20.17 -7.56 11.28
CA HIS A 130 -19.81 -8.98 11.33
C HIS A 130 -18.34 -9.20 10.93
N THR A 131 -17.75 -10.30 11.41
CA THR A 131 -16.37 -10.70 11.15
C THR A 131 -16.36 -12.12 10.59
N TYR A 132 -15.73 -12.32 9.44
CA TYR A 132 -15.61 -13.59 8.74
C TYR A 132 -14.16 -14.10 8.81
N THR A 133 -13.97 -15.37 9.15
CA THR A 133 -12.65 -16.03 9.25
C THR A 133 -12.57 -17.42 8.61
N ALA A 134 -13.70 -17.97 8.13
CA ALA A 134 -13.83 -19.39 7.79
C ALA A 134 -14.00 -19.67 6.28
N ALA A 135 -15.21 -19.54 5.72
CA ALA A 135 -15.43 -19.66 4.26
C ALA A 135 -15.00 -18.41 3.49
N LEU A 136 -14.85 -17.29 4.20
CA LEU A 136 -14.43 -15.97 3.77
C LEU A 136 -13.53 -15.41 4.88
N ASN A 137 -12.50 -14.64 4.53
CA ASN A 137 -11.76 -13.83 5.49
C ASN A 137 -12.06 -12.36 5.21
N GLY A 138 -12.56 -11.62 6.19
CA GLY A 138 -12.99 -10.24 5.98
C GLY A 138 -14.08 -9.77 6.93
N VAL A 139 -14.72 -8.65 6.64
CA VAL A 139 -15.75 -8.05 7.51
C VAL A 139 -16.99 -7.62 6.75
N ALA A 140 -18.12 -7.57 7.44
CA ALA A 140 -19.25 -6.74 7.01
C ALA A 140 -19.16 -5.40 7.74
N MET A 141 -19.22 -4.29 7.01
CA MET A 141 -19.09 -2.93 7.54
C MET A 141 -20.26 -2.06 7.10
N LYS A 142 -20.73 -1.20 8.01
CA LYS A 142 -21.62 -0.07 7.75
C LYS A 142 -20.83 1.23 7.69
N LEU A 143 -21.12 2.06 6.69
CA LEU A 143 -20.56 3.40 6.47
C LEU A 143 -21.38 4.13 5.38
N PRO A 144 -21.26 5.46 5.22
CA PRO A 144 -21.79 6.19 4.06
C PRO A 144 -21.13 5.70 2.76
N ALA A 145 -21.91 5.46 1.71
CA ALA A 145 -21.38 4.82 0.49
C ALA A 145 -20.29 5.65 -0.22
N ASN A 146 -20.35 6.98 -0.13
CA ASN A 146 -19.33 7.90 -0.64
C ASN A 146 -17.98 7.80 0.08
N GLU A 147 -17.93 7.23 1.29
CA GLU A 147 -16.71 7.08 2.06
C GLU A 147 -15.96 5.77 1.78
N ILE A 148 -16.57 4.84 1.01
CA ILE A 148 -15.94 3.58 0.59
C ILE A 148 -14.63 3.84 -0.18
N GLN A 149 -14.55 4.94 -0.91
CA GLN A 149 -13.34 5.34 -1.64
C GLN A 149 -12.13 5.54 -0.71
N THR A 150 -12.36 5.94 0.55
CA THR A 150 -11.27 6.17 1.51
C THR A 150 -10.62 4.87 1.97
N LEU A 151 -11.38 3.77 2.03
CA LEU A 151 -10.90 2.43 2.39
C LEU A 151 -10.01 1.78 1.33
N LEU A 152 -10.07 2.22 0.06
CA LEU A 152 -9.26 1.64 -1.03
C LEU A 152 -7.74 1.86 -0.87
N GLN A 153 -7.33 2.62 0.14
CA GLN A 153 -5.93 2.77 0.57
C GLN A 153 -5.43 1.61 1.46
N SER A 154 -6.34 0.78 2.00
CA SER A 154 -5.99 -0.35 2.86
C SER A 154 -5.35 -1.47 2.05
N ALA A 155 -4.15 -1.89 2.47
CA ALA A 155 -3.42 -2.96 1.80
C ALA A 155 -4.06 -4.34 2.00
N GLU A 156 -4.97 -4.51 2.95
CA GLU A 156 -5.63 -5.80 3.23
C GLU A 156 -6.77 -6.12 2.26
N ILE A 157 -7.38 -5.13 1.61
CA ILE A 157 -8.61 -5.34 0.83
C ILE A 157 -8.32 -6.01 -0.53
N GLU A 158 -8.94 -7.16 -0.76
CA GLU A 158 -8.97 -7.83 -2.08
C GLU A 158 -10.21 -7.39 -2.88
N ALA A 159 -11.37 -7.33 -2.23
CA ALA A 159 -12.64 -7.05 -2.88
C ALA A 159 -13.69 -6.44 -1.95
N ILE A 160 -14.61 -5.65 -2.50
CA ILE A 160 -15.77 -5.07 -1.81
C ILE A 160 -17.06 -5.47 -2.54
N TYR A 161 -17.98 -6.09 -1.82
CA TYR A 161 -19.28 -6.57 -2.33
C TYR A 161 -20.44 -5.82 -1.68
N ALA A 162 -21.52 -5.61 -2.44
CA ALA A 162 -22.75 -5.08 -1.87
C ALA A 162 -23.39 -6.15 -0.95
N ASN A 163 -23.78 -5.78 0.28
CA ASN A 163 -24.64 -6.66 1.06
C ASN A 163 -26.03 -6.77 0.39
N ARG A 164 -26.58 -7.98 0.29
CA ARG A 164 -27.85 -8.22 -0.41
C ARG A 164 -28.79 -9.04 0.47
N GLU A 165 -30.01 -8.55 0.66
CA GLU A 165 -31.09 -9.34 1.24
C GLU A 165 -31.65 -10.31 0.19
N ILE A 166 -31.72 -11.59 0.52
CA ILE A 166 -32.34 -12.62 -0.31
C ILE A 166 -33.67 -13.01 0.32
N LYS A 167 -34.77 -12.74 -0.38
CA LYS A 167 -36.12 -13.17 0.03
C LYS A 167 -36.39 -14.57 -0.51
N LEU A 168 -36.57 -15.54 0.38
CA LEU A 168 -36.99 -16.88 0.00
C LEU A 168 -38.48 -16.87 -0.34
N VAL A 169 -38.86 -17.52 -1.45
CA VAL A 169 -40.26 -17.83 -1.74
C VAL A 169 -40.61 -19.10 -0.96
N PRO A 170 -41.61 -19.09 -0.05
CA PRO A 170 -41.99 -20.28 0.68
C PRO A 170 -42.55 -21.36 -0.27
N PRO A 171 -42.37 -22.66 0.03
CA PRO A 171 -42.92 -23.72 -0.78
C PRO A 171 -44.45 -23.66 -0.79
N VAL A 172 -45.05 -23.90 -1.96
CA VAL A 172 -46.50 -24.00 -2.10
C VAL A 172 -46.97 -25.23 -1.33
N GLN A 173 -47.83 -25.04 -0.32
CA GLN A 173 -48.43 -26.17 0.39
C GLN A 173 -49.45 -26.86 -0.52
N PRO A 174 -49.40 -28.20 -0.69
CA PRO A 174 -50.43 -28.92 -1.43
C PRO A 174 -51.79 -28.79 -0.72
N SER A 175 -52.85 -28.68 -1.52
CA SER A 175 -54.25 -28.55 -1.07
C SER A 175 -54.90 -29.91 -0.80
#